data_AF-A0A7S1C4C1-F1
#
_entry.id   AF-A0A7S1C4C1-F1
#
_cell.length_a   1.000
_cell.length_b   1.000
_cell.length_c   1.000
_cell.angle_alpha   90.00
_cell.angle_beta   90.00
_cell.angle_gamma   90.00
#
_symmetry.space_group_name_H-M   'P 1'
#
loop_
_entity.id
_entity.type
_entity.pdbx_description
1 polymer ?
#
loop_
_entity_poly.entity_id
_entity_poly.type
_entity_poly.pdbx_seq_one_letter_code
_entity_poly.pdbx_strand_id
1 'polypeptide(L)'
;AHWLGVAAIAGSVPVADEPLPDLNDPVVCPPVYDGAPMRVLIMLPDTDFDVTEVAVPWYMLRRRGHEVVFATEHGDMPNADPLLLTGVLCGQLGADPLPKLMYFDMERDPAFRKPVTWESVVPDAYDGLLLPGGHAPGMRQYLGSGLVQEKVQDFWQLDRPVGAICHGVLVLARTPAPGSARRSVLHGATVTGLPNFMEMSAYGLTCACRGRYYRTYPETVEDEVRASVGRRGQFLRGPVTFTRGSPWDSAHAYVVEHGKLITARWPGDAYLFARRFLAKLEEVQRLY
;
A
#
# COMPACT_ATOMS: atom_id res chain seq x y z
N ALA A 1 -43.62 -16.47 25.89
CA ALA A 1 -42.71 -15.89 26.91
C ALA A 1 -41.45 -16.75 26.93
N HIS A 2 -40.24 -16.36 26.57
CA HIS A 2 -39.63 -15.07 26.23
C HIS A 2 -38.55 -15.34 25.16
N TRP A 3 -38.56 -14.56 24.08
CA TRP A 3 -37.41 -14.33 23.22
C TRP A 3 -36.67 -13.11 23.79
N LEU A 4 -35.42 -13.27 24.23
CA LEU A 4 -34.47 -12.20 24.50
C LEU A 4 -33.46 -12.28 23.35
N GLY A 5 -33.45 -11.40 22.36
CA GLY A 5 -33.27 -9.95 22.49
C GLY A 5 -31.78 -9.61 22.28
N VAL A 6 -31.21 -10.00 21.14
CA VAL A 6 -29.86 -9.57 20.74
C VAL A 6 -29.97 -8.13 20.27
N ALA A 7 -29.58 -7.19 21.13
CA ALA A 7 -29.45 -5.79 20.77
C ALA A 7 -28.37 -5.64 19.70
N ALA A 8 -28.79 -5.22 18.51
CA ALA A 8 -27.89 -4.75 17.46
C ALA A 8 -27.12 -3.55 17.99
N ILE A 9 -25.82 -3.71 18.21
CA ILE A 9 -24.91 -2.57 18.38
C ILE A 9 -24.65 -2.04 16.97
N ALA A 10 -25.59 -1.20 16.50
CA ALA A 10 -25.38 -0.35 15.35
C ALA A 10 -24.34 0.70 15.73
N GLY A 11 -23.07 0.36 15.57
CA GLY A 11 -22.02 1.37 15.43
C GLY A 11 -22.28 2.10 14.13
N SER A 12 -22.73 3.35 14.22
CA SER A 12 -22.93 4.24 13.08
C SER A 12 -21.65 4.28 12.24
N VAL A 13 -21.71 3.74 11.02
CA VAL A 13 -20.76 4.07 9.97
C VAL A 13 -20.81 5.60 9.82
N PRO A 14 -19.70 6.33 9.95
CA PRO A 14 -19.72 7.76 9.73
C PRO A 14 -20.23 8.01 8.31
N VAL A 15 -21.22 8.90 8.25
CA VAL A 15 -22.04 9.23 7.09
C VAL A 15 -21.14 9.63 5.93
N ALA A 16 -21.43 9.14 4.73
CA ALA A 16 -20.74 9.45 3.47
C ALA A 16 -20.84 10.93 3.01
N ASP A 17 -21.20 11.85 3.92
CA ASP A 17 -21.52 13.26 3.66
C ASP A 17 -20.50 14.23 4.29
N GLU A 18 -19.47 13.74 5.00
CA GLU A 18 -18.35 14.63 5.36
C GLU A 18 -17.50 14.91 4.10
N PRO A 19 -17.32 16.19 3.72
CA PRO A 19 -16.52 16.53 2.56
C PRO A 19 -15.08 16.11 2.82
N LEU A 20 -14.50 15.41 1.85
CA LEU A 20 -13.05 15.19 1.83
C LEU A 20 -12.35 16.56 1.94
N PRO A 21 -11.24 16.66 2.70
CA PRO A 21 -10.53 17.92 2.93
C PRO A 21 -10.18 18.59 1.60
N ASP A 22 -10.19 19.93 1.59
CA ASP A 22 -9.87 20.72 0.39
C ASP A 22 -8.52 20.30 -0.18
N LEU A 23 -8.53 20.10 -1.48
CA LEU A 23 -7.46 19.52 -2.27
C LEU A 23 -6.59 20.53 -2.97
N ASN A 24 -7.04 21.78 -2.96
CA ASN A 24 -6.17 22.90 -3.23
C ASN A 24 -5.33 23.25 -2.00
N ASP A 25 -5.51 22.54 -0.89
CA ASP A 25 -4.62 22.68 0.24
C ASP A 25 -3.23 22.13 -0.14
N PRO A 26 -2.23 23.01 -0.30
CA PRO A 26 -0.89 22.62 -0.76
C PRO A 26 -0.18 21.70 0.25
N VAL A 27 -0.71 21.57 1.47
CA VAL A 27 -0.22 20.66 2.51
C VAL A 27 -0.73 19.23 2.28
N VAL A 28 -1.99 19.07 1.84
CA VAL A 28 -2.62 17.77 1.58
C VAL A 28 -2.14 17.18 0.26
N CYS A 29 -2.16 17.97 -0.81
CA CYS A 29 -1.67 17.61 -2.15
C CYS A 29 -0.73 18.71 -2.65
N PRO A 30 0.48 18.40 -3.13
CA PRO A 30 1.38 19.41 -3.68
C PRO A 30 0.70 20.24 -4.80
N PRO A 31 1.03 21.54 -4.94
CA PRO A 31 0.39 22.44 -5.89
C PRO A 31 0.43 21.91 -7.33
N VAL A 32 -0.67 22.12 -8.09
CA VAL A 32 -1.01 21.54 -9.41
C VAL A 32 0.20 21.32 -10.32
N TYR A 33 0.26 20.11 -10.90
CA TYR A 33 1.33 19.65 -11.76
C TYR A 33 1.04 20.21 -13.14
N ASP A 34 1.99 20.93 -13.72
CA ASP A 34 1.85 21.54 -15.04
C ASP A 34 2.30 20.62 -16.17
N GLY A 35 2.85 19.44 -15.85
CA GLY A 35 3.21 18.42 -16.83
C GLY A 35 2.05 17.52 -17.25
N ALA A 36 2.31 16.65 -18.23
CA ALA A 36 1.29 15.76 -18.79
C ALA A 36 0.86 14.68 -17.78
N PRO A 37 -0.42 14.25 -17.80
CA PRO A 37 -0.86 13.10 -17.01
C PRO A 37 0.01 11.86 -17.22
N MET A 38 0.48 11.26 -16.13
CA MET A 38 1.19 9.99 -16.12
C MET A 38 0.26 8.87 -15.68
N ARG A 39 0.60 7.64 -16.06
CA ARG A 39 -0.22 6.45 -15.83
C ARG A 39 0.43 5.55 -14.79
N VAL A 40 -0.19 5.42 -13.61
CA VAL A 40 0.34 4.65 -12.48
C VAL A 40 -0.45 3.35 -12.30
N LEU A 41 0.28 2.24 -12.27
CA LEU A 41 -0.27 0.92 -11.97
C LEU A 41 -0.27 0.69 -10.45
N ILE A 42 -1.43 0.35 -9.89
CA ILE A 42 -1.55 -0.16 -8.52
C ILE A 42 -1.94 -1.64 -8.60
N MET A 43 -1.04 -2.54 -8.23
CA MET A 43 -1.35 -3.98 -8.18
C MET A 43 -1.95 -4.34 -6.82
N LEU A 44 -3.09 -5.03 -6.82
CA LEU A 44 -3.85 -5.36 -5.62
C LEU A 44 -4.14 -6.87 -5.55
N PRO A 45 -4.26 -7.46 -4.35
CA PRO A 45 -4.99 -8.72 -4.17
C PRO A 45 -6.48 -8.53 -4.47
N ASP A 46 -7.21 -9.63 -4.62
CA ASP A 46 -8.67 -9.55 -4.75
C ASP A 46 -9.34 -9.15 -3.43
N THR A 47 -8.73 -9.50 -2.28
CA THR A 47 -9.23 -9.13 -0.96
C THR A 47 -8.11 -8.76 0.02
N ASP A 48 -8.48 -8.13 1.14
CA ASP A 48 -7.66 -7.98 2.35
C ASP A 48 -6.50 -6.96 2.30
N PHE A 49 -6.47 -6.08 1.29
CA PHE A 49 -5.51 -4.98 1.27
C PHE A 49 -5.79 -3.94 2.36
N ASP A 50 -4.75 -3.20 2.76
CA ASP A 50 -4.91 -2.11 3.73
C ASP A 50 -5.59 -0.89 3.10
N VAL A 51 -6.69 -0.45 3.72
CA VAL A 51 -7.51 0.71 3.27
C VAL A 51 -6.65 1.96 3.06
N THR A 52 -5.76 2.27 4.00
CA THR A 52 -4.98 3.52 3.97
C THR A 52 -3.88 3.46 2.92
N GLU A 53 -3.22 2.31 2.79
CA GLU A 53 -2.11 2.11 1.87
C GLU A 53 -2.52 2.13 0.39
N VAL A 54 -3.81 1.96 0.08
CA VAL A 54 -4.34 2.06 -1.28
C VAL A 54 -5.07 3.38 -1.50
N ALA A 55 -6.00 3.75 -0.60
CA ALA A 55 -6.86 4.90 -0.80
C ALA A 55 -6.08 6.23 -0.77
N VAL A 56 -5.07 6.35 0.10
CA VAL A 56 -4.26 7.59 0.18
C VAL A 56 -3.45 7.81 -1.11
N PRO A 57 -2.63 6.85 -1.59
CA PRO A 57 -1.93 7.03 -2.86
C PRO A 57 -2.87 7.26 -4.05
N TRP A 58 -3.95 6.49 -4.18
CA TRP A 58 -4.93 6.69 -5.26
C TRP A 58 -5.50 8.11 -5.25
N TYR A 59 -5.95 8.57 -4.08
CA TYR A 59 -6.56 9.89 -3.94
C TYR A 59 -5.58 10.99 -4.34
N MET A 60 -4.35 10.93 -3.84
CA MET A 60 -3.32 11.93 -4.14
C MET A 60 -2.90 11.91 -5.62
N LEU A 61 -2.77 10.74 -6.24
CA LEU A 61 -2.46 10.59 -7.66
C LEU A 61 -3.57 11.16 -8.55
N ARG A 62 -4.83 10.80 -8.29
CA ARG A 62 -5.99 11.28 -9.07
C ARG A 62 -6.12 12.80 -8.96
N ARG A 63 -5.89 13.37 -7.78
CA ARG A 63 -5.96 14.83 -7.57
C ARG A 63 -4.77 15.58 -8.17
N ARG A 64 -3.64 14.90 -8.39
CA ARG A 64 -2.53 15.40 -9.20
C ARG A 64 -2.81 15.40 -10.71
N GLY A 65 -3.94 14.83 -11.14
CA GLY A 65 -4.28 14.68 -12.55
C GLY A 65 -3.67 13.46 -13.23
N HIS A 66 -3.06 12.55 -12.47
CA HIS A 66 -2.55 11.29 -13.02
C HIS A 66 -3.68 10.27 -13.22
N GLU A 67 -3.46 9.37 -14.16
CA GLU A 67 -4.30 8.21 -14.39
C GLU A 67 -3.85 7.09 -13.45
N VAL A 68 -4.79 6.52 -12.70
CA VAL A 68 -4.54 5.35 -11.86
C VAL A 68 -5.23 4.15 -12.50
N VAL A 69 -4.48 3.08 -12.69
CA VAL A 69 -4.97 1.81 -13.20
C VAL A 69 -4.76 0.76 -12.11
N PHE A 70 -5.82 0.03 -11.79
CA PHE A 70 -5.76 -1.08 -10.85
C PHE A 70 -5.62 -2.40 -11.58
N ALA A 71 -4.88 -3.34 -11.00
CA ALA A 71 -4.80 -4.71 -11.49
C ALA A 71 -5.03 -5.74 -10.38
N THR A 72 -5.93 -6.68 -10.63
CA THR A 72 -6.30 -7.80 -9.73
C THR A 72 -6.15 -9.13 -10.46
N GLU A 73 -6.32 -10.29 -9.79
CA GLU A 73 -6.06 -11.58 -10.46
C GLU A 73 -7.01 -11.78 -11.64
N HIS A 74 -8.29 -11.48 -11.43
CA HIS A 74 -9.37 -11.77 -12.37
C HIS A 74 -10.01 -10.53 -13.00
N GLY A 75 -9.56 -9.32 -12.65
CA GLY A 75 -10.15 -8.07 -13.15
C GLY A 75 -11.48 -7.71 -12.46
N ASP A 76 -11.81 -8.40 -11.37
CA ASP A 76 -12.91 -8.07 -10.48
C ASP A 76 -12.50 -6.96 -9.50
N MET A 77 -13.48 -6.16 -9.07
CA MET A 77 -13.29 -5.10 -8.08
C MET A 77 -12.77 -5.71 -6.76
N PRO A 78 -11.60 -5.29 -6.27
CA PRO A 78 -11.03 -5.88 -5.06
C PRO A 78 -11.68 -5.28 -3.81
N ASN A 79 -11.60 -5.99 -2.70
CA ASN A 79 -12.12 -5.54 -1.41
C ASN A 79 -11.01 -5.30 -0.39
N ALA A 80 -11.05 -4.15 0.29
CA ALA A 80 -10.18 -3.94 1.43
C ALA A 80 -10.51 -4.92 2.58
N ASP A 81 -9.57 -5.09 3.51
CA ASP A 81 -9.86 -5.82 4.74
C ASP A 81 -11.04 -5.18 5.50
N PRO A 82 -12.18 -5.90 5.67
CA PRO A 82 -13.36 -5.34 6.29
C PRO A 82 -13.13 -4.92 7.75
N LEU A 83 -12.20 -5.57 8.46
CA LEU A 83 -11.87 -5.22 9.84
C LEU A 83 -11.14 -3.88 9.94
N LEU A 84 -10.50 -3.39 8.88
CA LEU A 84 -9.93 -2.05 8.86
C LEU A 84 -11.01 -0.97 8.71
N LEU A 85 -12.17 -1.30 8.16
CA LEU A 85 -13.32 -0.41 8.06
C LEU A 85 -14.10 -0.36 9.38
N THR A 86 -14.32 -1.50 10.02
CA THR A 86 -15.13 -1.62 11.24
C THR A 86 -14.32 -1.53 12.54
N GLY A 87 -13.00 -1.74 12.48
CA GLY A 87 -12.12 -1.89 13.63
C GLY A 87 -11.84 -3.36 13.95
N VAL A 88 -10.56 -3.66 14.17
CA VAL A 88 -10.03 -5.01 14.37
C VAL A 88 -10.31 -5.54 15.77
N LEU A 89 -10.18 -4.69 16.79
CA LEU A 89 -10.42 -5.03 18.18
C LEU A 89 -11.46 -4.08 18.77
N CYS A 90 -12.68 -4.58 18.97
CA CYS A 90 -13.79 -3.80 19.56
C CYS A 90 -14.00 -2.42 18.91
N GLY A 91 -13.88 -2.31 17.58
CA GLY A 91 -14.04 -1.04 16.87
C GLY A 91 -12.77 -0.18 16.77
N GLN A 92 -11.64 -0.62 17.33
CA GLN A 92 -10.36 0.08 17.31
C GLN A 92 -9.35 -0.60 16.36
N LEU A 93 -8.20 0.05 16.11
CA LEU A 93 -7.10 -0.45 15.26
C LEU A 93 -7.45 -0.61 13.76
N GLY A 94 -8.46 0.13 13.27
CA GLY A 94 -8.76 0.24 11.84
C GLY A 94 -8.06 1.41 11.16
N ALA A 95 -8.48 1.72 9.94
CA ALA A 95 -8.09 2.93 9.24
C ALA A 95 -8.65 4.19 9.93
N ASP A 96 -8.00 5.33 9.73
CA ASP A 96 -8.51 6.62 10.22
C ASP A 96 -9.76 7.04 9.41
N PRO A 97 -10.61 7.95 9.93
CA PRO A 97 -11.84 8.36 9.24
C PRO A 97 -11.60 8.88 7.81
N LEU A 98 -10.55 9.68 7.60
CA LEU A 98 -10.26 10.27 6.30
C LEU A 98 -9.86 9.22 5.23
N PRO A 99 -8.91 8.30 5.46
CA PRO A 99 -8.66 7.18 4.55
C PRO A 99 -9.90 6.32 4.24
N LYS A 100 -10.84 6.15 5.18
CA LYS A 100 -12.11 5.46 4.90
C LYS A 100 -12.98 6.24 3.91
N LEU A 101 -13.10 7.55 4.07
CA LEU A 101 -13.81 8.40 3.10
C LEU A 101 -13.16 8.33 1.72
N MET A 102 -11.82 8.38 1.65
CA MET A 102 -11.09 8.20 0.38
C MET A 102 -11.36 6.84 -0.25
N TYR A 103 -11.43 5.77 0.56
CA TYR A 103 -11.77 4.44 0.09
C TYR A 103 -13.19 4.36 -0.50
N PHE A 104 -14.19 4.93 0.18
CA PHE A 104 -15.55 4.96 -0.35
C PHE A 104 -15.69 5.79 -1.63
N ASP A 105 -14.87 6.82 -1.81
CA ASP A 105 -14.76 7.56 -3.08
C ASP A 105 -14.09 6.70 -4.16
N MET A 106 -13.03 5.98 -3.81
CA MET A 106 -12.32 5.04 -4.70
C MET A 106 -13.22 3.92 -5.19
N GLU A 107 -14.15 3.40 -4.37
CA GLU A 107 -15.13 2.38 -4.78
C GLU A 107 -16.08 2.85 -5.91
N ARG A 108 -16.14 4.16 -6.15
CA ARG A 108 -16.92 4.78 -7.23
C ARG A 108 -16.08 5.04 -8.48
N ASP A 109 -14.74 4.97 -8.40
CA ASP A 109 -13.84 5.17 -9.54
C ASP A 109 -14.02 4.02 -10.56
N PRO A 110 -14.30 4.32 -11.84
CA PRO A 110 -14.43 3.29 -12.87
C PRO A 110 -13.22 2.36 -12.99
N ALA A 111 -12.00 2.86 -12.78
CA ALA A 111 -10.79 2.05 -12.85
C ALA A 111 -10.70 1.05 -11.68
N PHE A 112 -11.25 1.39 -10.52
CA PHE A 112 -11.29 0.50 -9.36
C PHE A 112 -12.44 -0.52 -9.46
N ARG A 113 -13.58 -0.13 -10.04
CA ARG A 113 -14.73 -1.02 -10.26
C ARG A 113 -14.47 -2.10 -11.32
N LYS A 114 -13.53 -1.83 -12.23
CA LYS A 114 -13.20 -2.72 -13.34
C LYS A 114 -11.69 -2.70 -13.62
N PRO A 115 -10.89 -3.23 -12.68
CA PRO A 115 -9.44 -3.31 -12.86
C PRO A 115 -9.09 -4.21 -14.05
N VAL A 116 -7.86 -4.07 -14.54
CA VAL A 116 -7.32 -5.02 -15.51
C VAL A 116 -6.91 -6.31 -14.79
N THR A 117 -6.77 -7.42 -15.52
CA THR A 117 -6.20 -8.64 -14.93
C THR A 117 -4.68 -8.51 -14.82
N TRP A 118 -4.05 -9.14 -13.83
CA TRP A 118 -2.59 -9.22 -13.75
C TRP A 118 -1.96 -9.75 -15.05
N GLU A 119 -2.61 -10.72 -15.69
CA GLU A 119 -2.14 -11.31 -16.96
C GLU A 119 -2.07 -10.27 -18.08
N SER A 120 -3.09 -9.41 -18.19
CA SER A 120 -3.22 -8.38 -19.22
C SER A 120 -2.31 -7.15 -19.02
N VAL A 121 -1.63 -7.06 -17.87
CA VAL A 121 -0.69 -5.97 -17.59
C VAL A 121 0.46 -6.00 -18.60
N VAL A 122 0.63 -4.88 -19.31
CA VAL A 122 1.80 -4.57 -20.15
C VAL A 122 2.62 -3.51 -19.40
N PRO A 123 3.73 -3.88 -18.71
CA PRO A 123 4.48 -2.97 -17.84
C PRO A 123 4.90 -1.65 -18.50
N ASP A 124 5.30 -1.69 -19.77
CA ASP A 124 5.74 -0.53 -20.56
C ASP A 124 4.66 0.55 -20.73
N ALA A 125 3.39 0.22 -20.50
CA ALA A 125 2.27 1.17 -20.60
C ALA A 125 2.08 2.05 -19.35
N TYR A 126 2.94 1.92 -18.33
CA TYR A 126 2.82 2.62 -17.06
C TYR A 126 4.09 3.37 -16.68
N ASP A 127 3.95 4.60 -16.21
CA ASP A 127 5.05 5.47 -15.79
C ASP A 127 5.52 5.19 -14.36
N GLY A 128 4.68 4.55 -13.55
CA GLY A 128 4.97 4.20 -12.17
C GLY A 128 4.23 2.95 -11.70
N LEU A 129 4.81 2.25 -10.72
CA LEU A 129 4.23 1.06 -10.10
C LEU A 129 4.10 1.27 -8.58
N LEU A 130 2.93 0.97 -8.02
CA LEU A 130 2.67 0.95 -6.59
C LEU A 130 2.27 -0.45 -6.13
N LEU A 131 2.94 -0.90 -5.06
CA LEU A 131 2.78 -2.19 -4.41
C LEU A 131 2.33 -1.96 -2.96
N PRO A 132 1.02 -1.80 -2.71
CA PRO A 132 0.47 -1.63 -1.37
C PRO A 132 0.55 -2.94 -0.56
N GLY A 133 0.41 -2.80 0.74
CA GLY A 133 0.37 -3.90 1.69
C GLY A 133 -1.03 -4.15 2.25
N GLY A 134 -1.02 -4.73 3.45
CA GLY A 134 -2.13 -5.44 4.07
C GLY A 134 -1.58 -6.67 4.77
N HIS A 135 -2.20 -7.08 5.87
CA HIS A 135 -1.69 -8.17 6.72
C HIS A 135 -2.65 -9.36 6.82
N ALA A 136 -3.88 -9.20 6.34
CA ALA A 136 -4.88 -10.25 6.45
C ALA A 136 -4.59 -11.39 5.44
N PRO A 137 -5.08 -12.62 5.71
CA PRO A 137 -4.73 -13.82 4.93
C PRO A 137 -4.93 -13.73 3.41
N GLY A 138 -5.90 -12.97 2.91
CA GLY A 138 -6.17 -12.80 1.48
C GLY A 138 -5.02 -12.15 0.71
N MET A 139 -4.16 -11.39 1.39
CA MET A 139 -2.95 -10.80 0.80
C MET A 139 -1.99 -11.84 0.22
N ARG A 140 -2.02 -13.09 0.69
CA ARG A 140 -1.07 -14.14 0.26
C ARG A 140 -1.12 -14.43 -1.24
N GLN A 141 -2.31 -14.32 -1.84
CA GLN A 141 -2.54 -14.50 -3.27
C GLN A 141 -1.62 -13.58 -4.08
N TYR A 142 -1.66 -12.29 -3.78
CA TYR A 142 -0.83 -11.25 -4.40
C TYR A 142 0.65 -11.34 -3.99
N LEU A 143 0.94 -11.42 -2.68
CA LEU A 143 2.32 -11.38 -2.17
C LEU A 143 3.16 -12.60 -2.59
N GLY A 144 2.51 -13.73 -2.87
CA GLY A 144 3.15 -14.97 -3.29
C GLY A 144 3.03 -15.28 -4.79
N SER A 145 2.37 -14.43 -5.58
CA SER A 145 2.08 -14.73 -6.98
C SER A 145 3.34 -14.64 -7.86
N GLY A 146 3.63 -15.73 -8.57
CA GLY A 146 4.70 -15.76 -9.57
C GLY A 146 4.41 -14.86 -10.78
N LEU A 147 3.13 -14.74 -11.18
CA LEU A 147 2.71 -13.86 -12.27
C LEU A 147 2.91 -12.38 -11.89
N VAL A 148 2.57 -12.00 -10.65
CA VAL A 148 2.85 -10.64 -10.15
C VAL A 148 4.36 -10.39 -10.16
N GLN A 149 5.16 -11.33 -9.66
CA GLN A 149 6.63 -11.20 -9.67
C GLN A 149 7.20 -11.07 -11.10
N GLU A 150 6.65 -11.78 -12.08
CA GLU A 150 7.02 -11.64 -13.50
C GLU A 150 6.75 -10.23 -14.02
N LYS A 151 5.54 -9.70 -13.82
CA LYS A 151 5.19 -8.33 -14.25
C LYS A 151 6.04 -7.27 -13.54
N VAL A 152 6.36 -7.48 -12.27
CA VAL A 152 7.23 -6.60 -11.49
C VAL A 152 8.67 -6.67 -11.99
N GLN A 153 9.17 -7.85 -12.36
CA GLN A 153 10.51 -8.02 -12.93
C GLN A 153 10.63 -7.27 -14.27
N ASP A 154 9.61 -7.36 -15.11
CA ASP A 154 9.55 -6.63 -16.38
C ASP A 154 9.51 -5.11 -16.13
N PHE A 155 8.62 -4.65 -15.24
CA PHE A 155 8.54 -3.23 -14.88
C PHE A 155 9.87 -2.69 -14.31
N TRP A 156 10.56 -3.49 -13.50
CA TRP A 156 11.83 -3.12 -12.89
C TRP A 156 12.92 -2.81 -13.91
N GLN A 157 12.92 -3.49 -15.07
CA GLN A 157 13.88 -3.27 -16.15
C GLN A 157 13.68 -1.93 -16.88
N LEU A 158 12.49 -1.34 -16.77
CA LEU A 158 12.18 -0.04 -17.36
C LEU A 158 12.82 1.14 -16.61
N ASP A 159 13.41 0.88 -15.44
CA ASP A 159 14.00 1.90 -14.57
C ASP A 159 13.00 3.04 -14.32
N ARG A 160 11.76 2.69 -13.97
CA ARG A 160 10.67 3.62 -13.65
C ARG A 160 10.40 3.65 -12.14
N PRO A 161 9.78 4.72 -11.61
CA PRO A 161 9.40 4.81 -10.20
C PRO A 161 8.60 3.59 -9.69
N VAL A 162 9.08 3.00 -8.60
CA VAL A 162 8.40 1.90 -7.90
C VAL A 162 8.21 2.29 -6.44
N GLY A 163 6.98 2.22 -5.95
CA GLY A 163 6.65 2.42 -4.54
C GLY A 163 6.15 1.12 -3.90
N ALA A 164 6.64 0.77 -2.73
CA ALA A 164 6.12 -0.37 -1.96
C ALA A 164 5.97 -0.04 -0.47
N ILE A 165 4.88 -0.47 0.16
CA ILE A 165 4.58 -0.13 1.55
C ILE A 165 4.16 -1.38 2.35
N CYS A 166 4.57 -1.43 3.62
CA CYS A 166 4.19 -2.48 4.56
C CYS A 166 4.57 -3.88 4.07
N HIS A 167 3.58 -4.74 3.80
CA HIS A 167 3.80 -6.08 3.25
C HIS A 167 4.02 -6.08 1.73
N GLY A 168 3.62 -5.03 1.02
CA GLY A 168 3.77 -4.95 -0.44
C GLY A 168 5.24 -5.02 -0.89
N VAL A 169 6.18 -4.64 -0.01
CA VAL A 169 7.62 -4.82 -0.24
C VAL A 169 8.04 -6.28 -0.43
N LEU A 170 7.26 -7.25 0.08
CA LEU A 170 7.53 -8.67 -0.10
C LEU A 170 7.43 -9.10 -1.56
N VAL A 171 6.61 -8.43 -2.38
CA VAL A 171 6.57 -8.68 -3.82
C VAL A 171 7.95 -8.40 -4.42
N LEU A 172 8.57 -7.28 -4.08
CA LEU A 172 9.93 -6.95 -4.52
C LEU A 172 10.96 -7.92 -3.92
N ALA A 173 10.86 -8.24 -2.62
CA ALA A 173 11.76 -9.16 -1.95
C ALA A 173 11.79 -10.56 -2.60
N ARG A 174 10.65 -11.00 -3.15
CA ARG A 174 10.49 -12.29 -3.82
C ARG A 174 10.74 -12.24 -5.33
N THR A 175 10.70 -11.07 -5.94
CA THR A 175 10.92 -10.89 -7.38
C THR A 175 12.41 -11.05 -7.73
N PRO A 176 12.79 -11.98 -8.63
CA PRO A 176 14.18 -12.14 -9.05
C PRO A 176 14.73 -10.94 -9.82
N ALA A 177 15.99 -10.59 -9.58
CA ALA A 177 16.70 -9.56 -10.32
C ALA A 177 16.96 -9.99 -11.78
N PRO A 178 16.98 -9.05 -12.74
CA PRO A 178 17.39 -9.34 -14.11
C PRO A 178 18.75 -10.06 -14.15
N GLY A 179 18.80 -11.18 -14.88
CA GLY A 179 20.02 -11.99 -15.00
C GLY A 179 20.39 -12.80 -13.75
N SER A 180 19.54 -12.88 -12.71
CA SER A 180 19.78 -13.73 -11.55
C SER A 180 18.50 -14.30 -10.93
N ALA A 181 18.32 -15.62 -11.02
CA ALA A 181 17.24 -16.33 -10.33
C ALA A 181 17.42 -16.43 -8.80
N ARG A 182 18.59 -16.03 -8.26
CA ARG A 182 18.92 -16.18 -6.82
C ARG A 182 18.86 -14.87 -6.04
N ARG A 183 18.94 -13.72 -6.72
CA ARG A 183 18.97 -12.41 -6.07
C ARG A 183 17.63 -11.73 -6.29
N SER A 184 17.11 -11.08 -5.27
CA SER A 184 15.95 -10.21 -5.40
C SER A 184 16.30 -8.94 -6.18
N VAL A 185 15.30 -8.29 -6.81
CA VAL A 185 15.42 -6.90 -7.30
C VAL A 185 15.85 -5.91 -6.21
N LEU A 186 15.64 -6.23 -4.93
CA LEU A 186 16.10 -5.43 -3.79
C LEU A 186 17.58 -5.66 -3.43
N HIS A 187 18.29 -6.58 -4.09
CA HIS A 187 19.66 -6.90 -3.73
C HIS A 187 20.60 -5.69 -3.91
N GLY A 188 21.18 -5.20 -2.81
CA GLY A 188 22.01 -4.00 -2.77
C GLY A 188 21.23 -2.71 -2.49
N ALA A 189 19.89 -2.75 -2.43
CA ALA A 189 19.07 -1.59 -2.17
C ALA A 189 19.05 -1.22 -0.68
N THR A 190 18.78 0.06 -0.41
CA THR A 190 18.44 0.57 0.93
C THR A 190 16.93 0.75 0.99
N VAL A 191 16.25 0.03 1.89
CA VAL A 191 14.78 -0.02 1.95
C VAL A 191 14.28 0.05 3.39
N THR A 192 12.98 0.28 3.55
CA THR A 192 12.24 0.03 4.78
C THR A 192 11.03 -0.87 4.47
N GLY A 193 10.31 -1.27 5.52
CA GLY A 193 9.14 -2.15 5.45
C GLY A 193 8.58 -2.34 6.85
N LEU A 194 7.54 -3.16 7.00
CA LEU A 194 6.91 -3.37 8.31
C LEU A 194 7.93 -3.92 9.33
N PRO A 195 8.26 -3.18 10.40
CA PRO A 195 9.21 -3.61 11.41
C PRO A 195 8.68 -4.76 12.25
N ASN A 196 9.57 -5.64 12.69
CA ASN A 196 9.25 -6.78 13.55
C ASN A 196 8.48 -6.36 14.80
N PHE A 197 8.87 -5.25 15.42
CA PHE A 197 8.20 -4.80 16.65
C PHE A 197 6.75 -4.39 16.42
N MET A 198 6.41 -3.81 15.26
CA MET A 198 5.03 -3.44 14.93
C MET A 198 4.20 -4.70 14.65
N GLU A 199 4.71 -5.58 13.79
CA GLU A 199 4.05 -6.84 13.43
C GLU A 199 3.78 -7.71 14.67
N MET A 200 4.80 -7.89 15.52
CA MET A 200 4.69 -8.72 16.73
C MET A 200 3.84 -8.08 17.82
N SER A 201 3.82 -6.75 17.94
CA SER A 201 2.94 -6.07 18.90
C SER A 201 1.48 -6.21 18.48
N ALA A 202 1.17 -6.01 17.20
CA ALA A 202 -0.19 -6.17 16.66
C ALA A 202 -0.68 -7.62 16.82
N TYR A 203 0.18 -8.60 16.50
CA TYR A 203 -0.12 -10.01 16.73
C TYR A 203 -0.35 -10.31 18.21
N GLY A 204 0.55 -9.89 19.10
CA GLY A 204 0.43 -10.14 20.55
C GLY A 204 -0.84 -9.55 21.16
N LEU A 205 -1.28 -8.38 20.67
CA LEU A 205 -2.49 -7.71 21.14
C LEU A 205 -3.78 -8.42 20.71
N THR A 206 -3.76 -9.15 19.60
CA THR A 206 -4.98 -9.63 18.94
C THR A 206 -5.07 -11.14 18.81
N CYS A 207 -3.98 -11.89 19.01
CA CYS A 207 -3.92 -13.33 18.73
C CYS A 207 -4.96 -14.15 19.50
N ALA A 208 -5.30 -13.75 20.74
CA ALA A 208 -6.33 -14.41 21.54
C ALA A 208 -7.74 -14.32 20.91
N CYS A 209 -8.04 -13.22 20.21
CA CYS A 209 -9.36 -12.96 19.61
C CYS A 209 -9.38 -13.21 18.10
N ARG A 210 -8.24 -13.13 17.43
CA ARG A 210 -8.09 -13.09 15.96
C ARG A 210 -7.13 -14.14 15.41
N GLY A 211 -6.60 -15.03 16.25
CA GLY A 211 -5.67 -16.08 15.83
C GLY A 211 -4.46 -15.50 15.10
N ARG A 212 -4.22 -15.96 13.86
CA ARG A 212 -3.09 -15.55 13.02
C ARG A 212 -3.39 -14.37 12.09
N TYR A 213 -4.43 -13.59 12.36
CA TYR A 213 -4.87 -12.48 11.49
C TYR A 213 -3.75 -11.48 11.14
N TYR A 214 -2.95 -11.01 12.11
CA TYR A 214 -1.77 -10.15 11.86
C TYR A 214 -0.50 -10.91 11.47
N ARG A 215 -0.60 -12.20 11.15
CA ARG A 215 0.54 -13.05 10.78
C ARG A 215 0.30 -13.65 9.39
N THR A 216 0.49 -12.80 8.38
CA THR A 216 0.42 -13.16 6.95
C THR A 216 1.34 -14.34 6.64
N TYR A 217 2.56 -14.35 7.16
CA TYR A 217 3.49 -15.47 7.01
C TYR A 217 4.13 -15.87 8.36
N PRO A 218 4.70 -17.08 8.47
CA PRO A 218 5.50 -17.48 9.63
C PRO A 218 6.81 -16.68 9.77
N GLU A 219 7.39 -16.23 8.65
CA GLU A 219 8.47 -15.25 8.63
C GLU A 219 7.88 -13.84 8.67
N THR A 220 8.57 -12.91 9.33
CA THR A 220 8.15 -11.51 9.40
C THR A 220 8.62 -10.73 8.17
N VAL A 221 7.98 -9.59 7.92
CA VAL A 221 8.35 -8.75 6.76
C VAL A 221 9.79 -8.27 6.87
N GLU A 222 10.20 -7.74 8.02
CA GLU A 222 11.55 -7.20 8.20
C GLU A 222 12.64 -8.29 8.03
N ASP A 223 12.42 -9.51 8.51
CA ASP A 223 13.40 -10.59 8.40
C ASP A 223 13.56 -11.04 6.93
N GLU A 224 12.44 -11.26 6.23
CA GLU A 224 12.45 -11.66 4.82
C GLU A 224 13.09 -10.58 3.94
N VAL A 225 12.75 -9.31 4.16
CA VAL A 225 13.33 -8.20 3.39
C VAL A 225 14.82 -8.04 3.70
N ARG A 226 15.25 -8.15 4.96
CA ARG A 226 16.68 -8.13 5.33
C ARG A 226 17.48 -9.21 4.60
N ALA A 227 16.91 -10.41 4.45
CA ALA A 227 17.53 -11.47 3.68
C ALA A 227 17.63 -11.11 2.19
N SER A 228 16.57 -10.51 1.62
CA SER A 228 16.49 -10.17 0.19
C SER A 228 17.48 -9.07 -0.26
N VAL A 229 17.73 -8.06 0.57
CA VAL A 229 18.63 -6.94 0.21
C VAL A 229 20.10 -7.36 0.17
N GLY A 230 20.45 -8.48 0.78
CA GLY A 230 21.79 -9.05 0.79
C GLY A 230 22.84 -8.19 1.52
N ARG A 231 24.10 -8.63 1.48
CA ARG A 231 25.21 -8.03 2.27
C ARG A 231 25.54 -6.58 1.95
N ARG A 232 25.16 -6.11 0.75
CA ARG A 232 25.43 -4.73 0.29
C ARG A 232 24.23 -3.81 0.45
N GLY A 233 23.04 -4.37 0.65
CA GLY A 233 21.83 -3.60 0.91
C GLY A 233 21.60 -3.38 2.40
N GLN A 234 20.61 -2.57 2.72
CA GLN A 234 20.30 -2.20 4.11
C GLN A 234 18.79 -2.11 4.32
N PHE A 235 18.31 -2.74 5.38
CA PHE A 235 16.96 -2.50 5.88
C PHE A 235 17.01 -1.45 7.00
N LEU A 236 16.42 -0.29 6.74
CA LEU A 236 16.29 0.81 7.70
C LEU A 236 14.92 0.72 8.37
N ARG A 237 14.90 0.28 9.62
CA ARG A 237 13.66 0.10 10.40
C ARG A 237 12.90 1.41 10.68
N GLY A 238 13.59 2.54 10.69
CA GLY A 238 13.03 3.83 11.10
C GLY A 238 12.83 3.99 12.62
N PRO A 239 12.18 5.09 13.07
CA PRO A 239 11.95 5.38 14.49
C PRO A 239 10.93 4.42 15.14
N VAL A 240 11.02 4.23 16.46
CA VAL A 240 9.98 3.52 17.23
C VAL A 240 8.80 4.48 17.39
N THR A 241 7.68 4.21 16.72
CA THR A 241 6.46 5.03 16.88
C THR A 241 5.24 4.21 16.45
N PHE A 242 4.10 4.46 17.08
CA PHE A 242 2.78 4.02 16.61
C PHE A 242 1.90 5.21 16.23
N THR A 243 2.46 6.42 16.18
CA THR A 243 1.77 7.63 15.75
C THR A 243 1.70 7.67 14.24
N ARG A 244 0.48 7.75 13.69
CA ARG A 244 0.24 7.87 12.26
C ARG A 244 0.57 9.27 11.77
N GLY A 245 1.15 9.37 10.58
CA GLY A 245 1.17 10.61 9.83
C GLY A 245 -0.23 10.95 9.31
N SER A 246 -0.41 12.22 8.99
CA SER A 246 -1.65 12.77 8.44
C SER A 246 -1.31 13.53 7.14
N PRO A 247 -2.32 14.05 6.42
CA PRO A 247 -2.05 14.97 5.32
C PRO A 247 -1.18 16.16 5.76
N TRP A 248 -1.38 16.62 6.99
CA TRP A 248 -0.86 17.88 7.52
C TRP A 248 0.45 17.75 8.28
N ASP A 249 0.69 16.57 8.85
CA ASP A 249 1.82 16.30 9.71
C ASP A 249 2.45 14.97 9.34
N SER A 250 3.76 14.99 9.14
CA SER A 250 4.55 13.80 8.83
C SER A 250 5.78 13.67 9.70
N ALA A 251 5.81 14.35 10.84
CA ALA A 251 6.87 14.25 11.84
C ALA A 251 7.12 12.80 12.30
N HIS A 252 6.09 11.96 12.29
CA HIS A 252 6.17 10.55 12.70
C HIS A 252 6.23 9.56 11.53
N ALA A 253 6.06 10.04 10.30
CA ALA A 253 6.13 9.21 9.11
C ALA A 253 7.59 8.95 8.71
N TYR A 254 7.85 7.78 8.12
CA TYR A 254 9.19 7.40 7.69
C TYR A 254 9.15 6.69 6.33
N VAL A 255 9.94 7.20 5.40
CA VAL A 255 10.05 6.70 4.02
C VAL A 255 11.52 6.62 3.66
N VAL A 256 11.89 5.60 2.90
CA VAL A 256 13.24 5.41 2.36
C VAL A 256 13.20 5.47 0.85
N GLU A 257 14.07 6.28 0.26
CA GLU A 257 14.27 6.39 -1.18
C GLU A 257 15.62 5.78 -1.58
N HIS A 258 15.64 4.95 -2.62
CA HIS A 258 16.85 4.39 -3.21
C HIS A 258 16.74 4.45 -4.74
N GLY A 259 17.36 5.45 -5.35
CA GLY A 259 17.16 5.74 -6.78
C GLY A 259 15.71 6.09 -7.07
N LYS A 260 15.04 5.24 -7.88
CA LYS A 260 13.62 5.36 -8.24
C LYS A 260 12.69 4.48 -7.37
N LEU A 261 13.25 3.76 -6.39
CA LEU A 261 12.49 2.97 -5.42
C LEU A 261 12.12 3.83 -4.19
N ILE A 262 10.85 3.77 -3.78
CA ILE A 262 10.31 4.39 -2.57
C ILE A 262 9.70 3.29 -1.70
N THR A 263 10.13 3.21 -0.44
CA THR A 263 9.59 2.22 0.52
C THR A 263 9.10 2.87 1.81
N ALA A 264 8.06 2.29 2.40
CA ALA A 264 7.42 2.77 3.63
C ALA A 264 7.00 1.62 4.54
N ARG A 265 6.85 1.87 5.85
CA ARG A 265 6.77 0.78 6.82
C ARG A 265 5.36 0.24 7.04
N TRP A 266 4.36 1.10 7.08
CA TRP A 266 3.01 0.76 7.56
C TRP A 266 2.01 1.88 7.20
N PRO A 267 0.70 1.69 7.43
CA PRO A 267 -0.33 2.66 7.07
C PRO A 267 -0.09 4.10 7.57
N GLY A 268 0.56 4.25 8.72
CA GLY A 268 0.91 5.56 9.27
C GLY A 268 1.92 6.36 8.44
N ASP A 269 2.63 5.74 7.51
CA ASP A 269 3.57 6.42 6.61
C ASP A 269 2.94 6.80 5.26
N ALA A 270 1.68 6.41 4.99
CA ALA A 270 1.06 6.44 3.66
C ALA A 270 1.02 7.83 2.99
N TYR A 271 0.74 8.89 3.74
CA TYR A 271 0.71 10.25 3.19
C TYR A 271 2.10 10.73 2.75
N LEU A 272 3.13 10.50 3.59
CA LEU A 272 4.50 10.85 3.22
C LEU A 272 4.97 9.97 2.05
N PHE A 273 4.65 8.68 2.08
CA PHE A 273 4.94 7.74 1.01
C PHE A 273 4.36 8.21 -0.34
N ALA A 274 3.07 8.53 -0.37
CA ALA A 274 2.40 9.01 -1.58
C ALA A 274 3.03 10.32 -2.10
N ARG A 275 3.36 11.28 -1.21
CA ARG A 275 4.06 12.51 -1.62
C ARG A 275 5.45 12.25 -2.20
N ARG A 276 6.23 11.34 -1.61
CA ARG A 276 7.57 11.00 -2.13
C ARG A 276 7.48 10.27 -3.47
N PHE A 277 6.52 9.37 -3.61
CA PHE A 277 6.26 8.68 -4.87
C PHE A 277 5.85 9.66 -5.98
N LEU A 278 4.90 10.56 -5.70
CA LEU A 278 4.50 11.64 -6.62
C LEU A 278 5.69 12.51 -7.05
N ALA A 279 6.48 12.98 -6.08
CA ALA A 279 7.65 13.79 -6.38
C ALA A 279 8.65 13.05 -7.27
N LYS A 280 8.87 11.74 -7.05
CA LYS A 280 9.73 10.92 -7.90
C LYS A 280 9.17 10.74 -9.31
N LEU A 281 7.86 10.50 -9.41
CA LEU A 281 7.16 10.35 -10.68
C LEU A 281 7.34 11.60 -11.56
N GLU A 282 7.12 12.78 -10.98
CA GLU A 282 7.26 14.07 -11.67
C GLU A 282 8.71 14.49 -11.93
N GLU A 283 9.65 14.07 -11.08
CA GLU A 283 11.08 14.22 -11.34
C GLU A 283 11.48 13.44 -12.60
N VAL A 284 11.06 12.18 -12.71
CA VAL A 284 11.38 11.33 -13.86
C VAL A 284 10.79 11.91 -15.14
N GLN A 285 9.54 12.38 -15.13
CA GLN A 285 8.94 12.99 -16.31
C GLN A 285 9.67 14.24 -16.79
N ARG A 286 10.23 15.05 -15.89
CA ARG A 286 10.99 16.25 -16.27
C ARG A 286 12.34 15.96 -16.91
N LEU A 287 12.85 14.74 -16.77
CA LEU A 287 14.12 14.30 -17.37
C LEU A 287 13.96 13.81 -18.82
N TYR A 288 12.73 13.62 -19.30
CA TYR A 288 12.39 13.14 -20.65
C TYR A 288 11.54 14.16 -21.42
#